data_AF-A0A7V6UWK9-F1
#
_entry.id   AF-A0A7V6UWK9-F1
#
_cell.length_a   1.000
_cell.length_b   1.000
_cell.length_c   1.000
_cell.angle_alpha   90.00
_cell.angle_beta   90.00
_cell.angle_gamma   90.00
#
_symmetry.space_group_name_H-M   'P 1'
#
loop_
_entity.id
_entity.type
_entity.pdbx_description
1 polymer ?
#
loop_
_entity_poly.entity_id
_entity_poly.type
_entity_poly.pdbx_seq_one_letter_code
_entity_poly.pdbx_strand_id
1 'polypeptide(L)'
;MARTVPDNLLYFLKNAIKDVDDGYEYASELNRILNSDSCQTALSSKEIEALRDFADEVKKSAGEINYYSEEKIKDIERRHFGERGIMGYLGLESEKPKFQWPF
;
A
#
# COMPACT_ATOMS: atom_id res chain seq x y z
N MET A 1 -19.90 -4.19 9.74
CA MET A 1 -18.83 -5.21 9.69
C MET A 1 -17.52 -4.47 9.51
N ALA A 2 -16.59 -4.61 10.45
CA ALA A 2 -15.26 -4.02 10.31
C ALA A 2 -14.64 -4.58 9.02
N ARG A 3 -14.15 -3.70 8.14
CA ARG A 3 -13.49 -4.11 6.90
C ARG A 3 -12.24 -4.88 7.28
N THR A 4 -12.22 -6.18 7.02
CA THR A 4 -11.06 -7.02 7.32
C THR A 4 -10.16 -7.04 6.10
N VAL A 5 -9.14 -6.17 6.09
CA VAL A 5 -8.06 -6.31 5.11
C VAL A 5 -7.31 -7.60 5.41
N PRO A 6 -7.00 -8.44 4.40
CA PRO A 6 -6.28 -9.69 4.60
C PRO A 6 -4.92 -9.48 5.29
N ASP A 7 -4.59 -10.33 6.26
CA ASP A 7 -3.34 -10.24 7.04
C ASP A 7 -2.09 -10.34 6.16
N ASN A 8 -2.13 -11.09 5.07
CA ASN A 8 -1.03 -11.20 4.11
C ASN A 8 -0.73 -9.86 3.43
N LEU A 9 -1.77 -9.11 3.03
CA LEU A 9 -1.60 -7.77 2.46
C LEU A 9 -1.11 -6.79 3.52
N LEU A 10 -1.64 -6.86 4.73
CA LEU A 10 -1.26 -5.96 5.82
C LEU A 10 0.19 -6.19 6.27
N TYR A 11 0.61 -7.45 6.34
CA TYR A 11 2.00 -7.83 6.59
C TYR A 11 2.92 -7.32 5.49
N PHE A 12 2.53 -7.50 4.23
CA PHE A 12 3.30 -7.02 3.08
C PHE A 12 3.46 -5.51 3.12
N LEU A 13 2.39 -4.74 3.26
CA LEU A 13 2.47 -3.26 3.28
C LEU A 13 3.37 -2.72 4.41
N LYS A 14 3.49 -3.43 5.53
CA LYS A 14 4.35 -3.03 6.66
C LYS A 14 5.82 -3.36 6.45
N ASN A 15 6.11 -4.48 5.80
CA ASN A 15 7.46 -5.06 5.77
C ASN A 15 8.09 -4.99 4.37
N ALA A 16 7.29 -5.04 3.30
CA ALA A 16 7.76 -5.12 1.92
C ALA A 16 8.72 -3.99 1.56
N ILE A 17 8.49 -2.77 2.05
CA ILE A 17 9.40 -1.63 1.82
C ILE A 17 10.85 -1.95 2.26
N LYS A 18 11.03 -2.81 3.28
CA LYS A 18 12.33 -3.24 3.81
C LYS A 18 12.77 -4.64 3.36
N ASP A 19 11.82 -5.51 3.04
CA ASP A 19 12.06 -6.92 2.71
C ASP A 19 12.36 -7.15 1.22
N VAL A 20 11.95 -6.25 0.31
CA VAL A 20 12.26 -6.39 -1.13
C VAL A 20 13.45 -5.54 -1.56
N ASP A 21 14.25 -6.09 -2.46
CA ASP A 21 15.48 -5.47 -2.95
C ASP A 21 15.19 -4.32 -3.94
N ASP A 22 14.14 -4.43 -4.74
CA ASP A 22 13.81 -3.44 -5.77
C ASP A 22 12.30 -3.22 -5.99
N GLY A 23 11.97 -2.16 -6.75
CA GLY A 23 10.58 -1.82 -7.07
C GLY A 23 9.89 -2.87 -7.96
N TYR A 24 10.66 -3.67 -8.69
CA TYR A 24 10.10 -4.75 -9.51
C TYR A 24 9.60 -5.89 -8.62
N GLU A 25 10.41 -6.32 -7.65
CA GLU A 25 10.03 -7.35 -6.69
C GLU A 25 8.85 -6.89 -5.83
N TYR A 26 8.87 -5.64 -5.35
CA TYR A 26 7.74 -5.03 -4.65
C TYR A 26 6.44 -5.16 -5.44
N ALA A 27 6.46 -4.74 -6.71
CA ALA A 27 5.28 -4.74 -7.55
C ALA A 27 4.80 -6.15 -7.89
N SER A 28 5.73 -7.08 -8.08
CA SER A 28 5.44 -8.48 -8.41
C SER A 28 4.74 -9.17 -7.23
N GLU A 29 5.29 -9.05 -6.03
CA GLU A 29 4.72 -9.67 -4.82
C GLU A 29 3.40 -9.00 -4.41
N LEU A 30 3.28 -7.68 -4.54
CA LEU A 30 2.02 -6.99 -4.32
C LEU A 30 0.94 -7.50 -5.27
N ASN A 31 1.25 -7.62 -6.57
CA ASN A 31 0.30 -8.18 -7.55
C ASN A 31 -0.08 -9.62 -7.23
N ARG A 32 0.88 -10.44 -6.80
CA ARG A 32 0.62 -11.82 -6.38
C ARG A 32 -0.35 -11.87 -5.19
N ILE A 33 -0.17 -11.02 -4.19
CA ILE A 33 -1.06 -10.92 -3.02
C ILE A 33 -2.44 -10.43 -3.45
N LEU A 34 -2.54 -9.41 -4.30
CA LEU A 34 -3.82 -8.88 -4.79
C LEU A 34 -4.61 -9.93 -5.60
N ASN A 35 -3.93 -10.84 -6.29
CA ASN A 35 -4.56 -11.95 -7.02
C ASN A 35 -4.97 -13.12 -6.09
N SER A 36 -4.64 -13.08 -4.80
CA SER A 36 -5.10 -14.09 -3.84
C SER A 36 -6.61 -13.99 -3.61
N ASP A 37 -7.25 -15.15 -3.41
CA ASP A 37 -8.69 -15.25 -3.15
C ASP A 37 -9.13 -14.37 -1.96
N SER A 38 -8.28 -14.28 -0.92
CA SER A 38 -8.52 -13.43 0.25
C SER A 38 -8.60 -11.94 -0.09
N CYS A 39 -7.76 -11.45 -1.01
CA CYS A 39 -7.81 -10.06 -1.46
C CYS A 39 -8.98 -9.81 -2.40
N GLN A 40 -9.26 -10.74 -3.31
CA GLN A 40 -10.38 -10.63 -4.26
C GLN A 40 -11.75 -10.66 -3.56
N THR A 41 -11.86 -11.33 -2.41
CA THR A 41 -13.09 -11.41 -1.62
C THR A 41 -13.24 -10.27 -0.62
N ALA A 42 -12.12 -9.75 -0.08
CA ALA A 42 -12.14 -8.70 0.94
C ALA A 42 -12.12 -7.27 0.38
N LEU A 43 -11.46 -7.05 -0.77
CA LEU A 43 -11.30 -5.73 -1.39
C LEU A 43 -12.29 -5.55 -2.54
N SER A 44 -12.72 -4.31 -2.74
CA SER A 44 -13.49 -3.95 -3.94
C SER A 44 -12.59 -3.87 -5.17
N SER A 45 -13.17 -4.04 -6.36
CA SER A 45 -12.44 -3.93 -7.63
C SER A 45 -11.69 -2.60 -7.75
N LYS A 46 -12.26 -1.50 -7.25
CA LYS A 46 -11.60 -0.19 -7.24
C LYS A 46 -10.36 -0.15 -6.36
N GLU A 47 -10.39 -0.79 -5.18
CA GLU A 47 -9.25 -0.85 -4.28
C GLU A 47 -8.13 -1.72 -4.88
N ILE A 48 -8.49 -2.83 -5.52
CA ILE A 48 -7.55 -3.71 -6.22
C ILE A 48 -6.91 -2.97 -7.40
N GLU A 49 -7.69 -2.23 -8.19
CA GLU A 49 -7.18 -1.41 -9.29
C GLU A 49 -6.24 -0.31 -8.77
N ALA A 50 -6.59 0.40 -7.70
CA ALA A 50 -5.72 1.43 -7.12
C ALA A 50 -4.39 0.87 -6.62
N LEU A 51 -4.41 -0.29 -5.96
CA LEU A 51 -3.19 -0.97 -5.50
C LEU A 51 -2.34 -1.51 -6.65
N ARG A 52 -2.98 -1.93 -7.75
CA ARG A 52 -2.29 -2.33 -8.99
C ARG A 52 -1.62 -1.14 -9.68
N ASP A 53 -2.31 -0.01 -9.76
CA ASP A 53 -1.78 1.21 -10.37
C ASP A 53 -0.56 1.72 -9.60
N PHE A 54 -0.66 1.71 -8.26
CA PHE A 54 0.46 1.97 -7.36
C PHE A 54 1.63 0.99 -7.59
N ALA A 55 1.36 -0.31 -7.68
CA ALA A 55 2.40 -1.32 -7.95
C ALA A 55 3.11 -1.05 -9.29
N ASP A 56 2.38 -0.70 -10.34
CA ASP A 56 2.94 -0.38 -11.65
C ASP A 56 3.79 0.90 -11.61
N GLU A 57 3.36 1.92 -10.87
CA GLU A 57 4.14 3.15 -10.69
C GLU A 57 5.41 2.91 -9.88
N VAL A 58 5.35 2.08 -8.83
CA VAL A 58 6.54 1.65 -8.07
C VAL A 58 7.50 0.90 -8.98
N LYS A 59 7.02 -0.04 -9.80
CA LYS A 59 7.84 -0.78 -10.76
C LYS A 59 8.56 0.15 -11.74
N LYS A 60 7.85 1.12 -12.33
CA LYS A 60 8.43 2.09 -13.27
C LYS A 60 9.42 3.02 -12.58
N SER A 61 9.03 3.58 -11.45
CA SER A 61 9.79 4.62 -10.76
C SER A 61 11.00 4.10 -10.01
N ALA A 62 10.91 2.90 -9.42
CA ALA A 62 11.97 2.27 -8.62
C ALA A 62 12.72 1.16 -9.38
N GLY A 63 12.28 0.74 -10.57
CA GLY A 63 13.03 -0.17 -11.45
C GLY A 63 14.09 0.51 -12.33
N GLU A 64 13.99 1.82 -12.57
CA GLU A 64 14.90 2.54 -13.49
C GLU A 64 16.08 3.25 -12.81
N ILE A 65 16.11 3.40 -11.48
CA ILE A 65 17.12 4.23 -10.78
C ILE A 65 17.77 3.44 -9.64
N ASN A 66 19.06 3.13 -9.83
CA ASN A 66 19.96 2.32 -8.98
C ASN A 66 20.07 2.70 -7.48
N TYR A 67 19.37 3.71 -6.98
CA TYR A 67 19.47 4.11 -5.57
C TYR A 67 18.13 4.66 -5.09
N TYR A 68 17.60 3.98 -4.05
CA TYR A 68 16.59 4.42 -3.10
C TYR A 68 15.13 4.00 -3.32
N SER A 69 14.83 2.79 -2.81
CA SER A 69 13.52 2.13 -2.88
C SER A 69 12.55 2.60 -1.77
N GLU A 70 13.00 2.87 -0.54
CA GLU A 70 12.07 3.16 0.58
C GLU A 70 11.40 4.54 0.53
N GLU A 71 12.18 5.63 0.43
CA GLU A 71 11.61 6.99 0.41
C GLU A 71 10.78 7.21 -0.85
N LYS A 72 11.15 6.58 -1.97
CA LYS A 72 10.44 6.73 -3.22
C LYS A 72 9.11 5.98 -3.22
N ILE A 73 9.07 4.76 -2.67
CA ILE A 73 7.81 4.03 -2.48
C ILE A 73 6.88 4.83 -1.55
N LYS A 74 7.41 5.42 -0.47
CA LYS A 74 6.61 6.29 0.41
C LYS A 74 6.13 7.57 -0.28
N ASP A 75 6.92 8.17 -1.15
CA ASP A 75 6.52 9.35 -1.92
C ASP A 75 5.41 9.00 -2.93
N ILE A 76 5.57 7.89 -3.66
CA ILE A 76 4.55 7.36 -4.58
C ILE A 76 3.27 7.01 -3.81
N GLU A 77 3.39 6.38 -2.63
CA GLU A 77 2.26 6.05 -1.78
C GLU A 77 1.51 7.32 -1.37
N ARG A 78 2.25 8.37 -0.98
CA ARG A 78 1.67 9.66 -0.62
C ARG A 78 1.00 10.36 -1.80
N ARG A 79 1.51 10.20 -3.03
CA ARG A 79 0.89 10.76 -4.24
C ARG A 79 -0.40 10.04 -4.62
N HIS A 80 -0.42 8.70 -4.54
CA HIS A 80 -1.57 7.88 -4.90
C HIS A 80 -2.68 7.93 -3.84
N PHE A 81 -2.30 7.83 -2.57
CA PHE A 81 -3.26 7.63 -1.46
C PHE A 81 -3.32 8.82 -0.49
N GLY A 82 -2.50 9.85 -0.69
CA GLY A 82 -2.44 11.03 0.18
C GLY A 82 -1.64 10.79 1.47
N GLU A 83 -1.73 11.72 2.42
CA GLU A 83 -0.96 11.69 3.68
C GLU A 83 -1.28 10.51 4.61
N ARG A 84 -2.37 9.79 4.35
CA ARG A 84 -2.81 8.63 5.14
C ARG A 84 -2.33 7.30 4.55
N GLY A 85 -1.71 7.34 3.36
CA GLY A 85 -1.19 6.17 2.66
C GLY A 85 -2.24 5.11 2.35
N ILE A 86 -1.77 3.92 1.99
CA ILE A 86 -2.60 2.77 1.64
C ILE A 86 -3.46 2.34 2.83
N MET A 87 -2.91 2.40 4.05
CA MET A 87 -3.64 2.03 5.26
C MET A 87 -4.85 2.94 5.51
N GLY A 88 -4.70 4.25 5.28
CA GLY A 88 -5.80 5.20 5.34
C GLY A 88 -6.82 5.02 4.23
N TYR A 89 -6.37 4.71 3.01
CA TYR A 89 -7.24 4.43 1.87
C TYR A 89 -8.12 3.19 2.10
N LEU A 90 -7.53 2.12 2.66
CA LEU A 90 -8.22 0.89 3.03
C LEU A 90 -9.08 1.03 4.30
N GLY A 91 -9.09 2.20 4.94
CA GLY A 91 -9.87 2.47 6.15
C GLY A 91 -9.35 1.74 7.39
N LEU A 92 -8.07 1.34 7.40
CA LEU A 92 -7.40 0.68 8.52
C LEU A 92 -6.84 1.66 9.57
N GLU A 93 -6.63 2.93 9.20
CA GLU A 93 -6.33 3.95 10.19
C GLU A 93 -7.59 4.33 10.97
N SER A 94 -7.60 4.00 12.26
CA SER A 94 -8.51 4.61 13.23
C SER A 94 -8.44 6.13 13.11
N GLU A 95 -9.61 6.77 13.19
CA GLU A 95 -9.77 8.21 13.25
C GLU A 95 -8.62 8.87 14.03
N LYS A 96 -7.88 9.78 13.40
CA LYS A 96 -6.98 10.70 14.13
C LYS A 96 -7.82 11.26 15.28
N PRO A 97 -7.38 11.14 16.55
CA PRO A 97 -8.14 11.68 17.66
C PRO A 97 -8.35 13.16 17.37
N LYS A 98 -9.63 13.58 17.30
CA LYS A 98 -9.97 14.99 17.16
C LYS A 98 -9.23 15.75 18.25
N PHE A 99 -8.45 16.75 17.84
CA PHE A 99 -7.72 17.64 18.73
C PHE A 99 -8.72 18.25 19.74
N GLN A 100 -8.72 17.76 20.98
CA GLN A 100 -9.48 18.38 22.06
C GLN A 100 -8.71 19.61 22.51
N TRP A 101 -9.22 20.80 22.20
CA TRP A 101 -8.71 22.04 22.78
C TRP A 101 -8.97 22.03 24.30
N PRO A 102 -7.97 22.33 25.15
CA PRO A 102 -8.24 22.57 26.56
C PRO A 102 -9.00 23.89 26.67
N PHE A 103 -10.15 23.84 27.35
CA PHE A 103 -10.98 25.00 27.69
C PHE A 103 -10.22 26.02 28.55
#